data_AF-A0A849GMU7-F1
#
_entry.id   AF-A0A849GMU7-F1
#
_cell.length_a   1.000
_cell.length_b   1.000
_cell.length_c   1.000
_cell.angle_alpha   90.00
_cell.angle_beta   90.00
_cell.angle_gamma   90.00
#
_symmetry.space_group_name_H-M   'P 1'
#
loop_
_entity.id
_entity.type
_entity.pdbx_description
1 polymer ?
#
loop_
_entity_poly.entity_id
_entity_poly.type
_entity_poly.pdbx_seq_one_letter_code
_entity_poly.pdbx_strand_id
1 'polypeptide(L)'
;MSEPRKAGAHRVKIEFIQLGILFLCGLLLVPLAIFLVGSSIFGGYAGGNFLDFLTAYLRRLAAADLATWFLLFAPYLIWQSLRATVAAFRWRKRPAKNPDKVRNPM
;
A
#
# COMPACT_ATOMS: atom_id res chain seq x y z
N MET A 1 -40.53 -1.44 -1.18
CA MET A 1 -39.52 -0.81 -2.06
C MET A 1 -38.19 -0.80 -1.31
N SER A 2 -37.29 -1.73 -1.60
CA SER A 2 -36.05 -1.97 -0.84
C SER A 2 -34.91 -1.04 -1.29
N GLU A 3 -34.37 -0.22 -0.39
CA GLU A 3 -33.11 0.52 -0.59
C GLU A 3 -31.97 -0.14 0.22
N PRO A 4 -31.17 -1.05 -0.38
CA PRO A 4 -29.88 -1.45 0.17
C PRO A 4 -28.77 -1.13 -0.85
N ARG A 5 -28.34 0.13 -0.98
CA ARG A 5 -27.21 0.47 -1.88
C ARG A 5 -26.16 1.45 -1.33
N LYS A 6 -26.20 1.85 -0.06
CA LYS A 6 -25.23 2.84 0.46
C LYS A 6 -23.99 2.25 1.15
N ALA A 7 -24.03 1.00 1.61
CA ALA A 7 -22.93 0.40 2.37
C ALA A 7 -21.71 0.04 1.50
N GLY A 8 -21.91 -0.35 0.23
CA GLY A 8 -20.82 -0.72 -0.68
C GLY A 8 -20.02 0.48 -1.19
N ALA A 9 -20.70 1.58 -1.53
CA ALA A 9 -20.07 2.77 -2.07
C ALA A 9 -19.08 3.41 -1.10
N HIS A 10 -19.33 3.33 0.21
CA HIS A 10 -18.46 3.91 1.21
C HIS A 10 -17.12 3.17 1.35
N ARG A 11 -17.11 1.84 1.15
CA ARG A 11 -15.86 1.05 1.17
C ARG A 11 -14.98 1.35 -0.04
N VAL A 12 -15.58 1.45 -1.22
CA VAL A 12 -14.88 1.78 -2.46
C VAL A 12 -14.25 3.17 -2.37
N LYS A 13 -14.99 4.16 -1.85
CA LYS A 13 -14.45 5.52 -1.63
C LYS A 13 -13.23 5.52 -0.69
N ILE A 14 -13.28 4.77 0.41
CA ILE A 14 -12.14 4.67 1.34
C ILE A 14 -10.93 4.04 0.66
N GLU A 15 -11.12 3.00 -0.16
CA GLU A 15 -10.02 2.35 -0.87
C GLU A 15 -9.38 3.27 -1.91
N PHE A 16 -10.17 4.08 -2.63
CA PHE A 16 -9.64 5.09 -3.53
C PHE A 16 -8.88 6.20 -2.80
N ILE A 17 -9.36 6.65 -1.64
CA ILE A 17 -8.64 7.62 -0.81
C ILE A 17 -7.32 7.03 -0.32
N GLN A 18 -7.32 5.78 0.15
CA GLN A 18 -6.11 5.07 0.55
C GLN A 18 -5.13 4.95 -0.61
N LEU A 19 -5.59 4.51 -1.79
CA LEU A 19 -4.75 4.42 -2.98
C LEU A 19 -4.15 5.78 -3.32
N GLY A 20 -4.95 6.85 -3.33
CA GLY A 20 -4.48 8.21 -3.60
C GLY A 20 -3.41 8.68 -2.62
N ILE A 21 -3.63 8.50 -1.31
CA ILE A 21 -2.67 8.87 -0.26
C ILE A 21 -1.37 8.07 -0.40
N LEU A 22 -1.46 6.74 -0.56
CA LEU A 22 -0.28 5.90 -0.67
C LEU A 22 0.47 6.12 -1.99
N PHE A 23 -0.22 6.51 -3.06
CA PHE A 23 0.39 6.93 -4.32
C PHE A 23 1.17 8.24 -4.14
N LEU A 24 0.60 9.25 -3.50
CA LEU A 24 1.29 10.51 -3.17
C LEU A 24 2.50 10.27 -2.27
N CYS A 25 2.37 9.40 -1.27
CA CYS A 25 3.49 8.93 -0.46
C CYS A 25 4.55 8.26 -1.34
N GLY A 26 4.15 7.38 -2.25
CA GLY A 26 5.05 6.76 -3.22
C GLY A 26 5.80 7.79 -4.07
N LEU A 27 5.11 8.84 -4.50
CA LEU A 27 5.67 9.84 -5.40
C LEU A 27 6.70 10.75 -4.72
N LEU A 28 6.53 11.01 -3.42
CA LEU A 28 7.35 11.98 -2.68
C LEU A 28 8.28 11.32 -1.66
N LEU A 29 7.77 10.41 -0.84
CA LEU A 29 8.54 9.78 0.23
C LEU A 29 9.52 8.74 -0.30
N VAL A 30 9.17 7.99 -1.34
CA VAL A 30 10.07 6.97 -1.90
C VAL A 30 11.32 7.60 -2.51
N PRO A 31 11.25 8.59 -3.44
CA PRO A 31 12.45 9.22 -3.95
C PRO A 31 13.25 9.94 -2.88
N LEU A 32 12.58 10.55 -1.88
CA LEU A 32 13.26 11.16 -0.73
C LEU A 32 14.02 10.13 0.11
N ALA A 33 13.39 8.99 0.44
CA ALA A 33 14.01 7.93 1.20
C ALA A 33 15.22 7.34 0.47
N ILE A 34 15.10 7.11 -0.84
CA ILE A 34 16.21 6.60 -1.66
C ILE A 34 17.35 7.61 -1.71
N PHE A 35 17.05 8.89 -1.91
CA PHE A 35 18.07 9.93 -1.95
C PHE A 35 18.82 10.05 -0.62
N LEU A 36 18.10 10.04 0.51
CA LEU A 36 18.71 10.12 1.84
C LEU A 36 19.56 8.87 2.13
N VAL A 37 18.96 7.68 2.02
CA VAL A 37 19.65 6.41 2.30
C VAL A 37 20.84 6.23 1.37
N GLY A 38 20.66 6.55 0.09
CA GLY A 38 21.72 6.43 -0.89
C GLY A 38 22.85 7.44 -0.67
N SER A 39 22.53 8.67 -0.26
CA SER A 39 23.55 9.67 0.09
C SER A 39 24.32 9.27 1.36
N SER A 40 23.64 8.65 2.33
CA SER A 40 24.26 8.17 3.57
C SER A 40 25.14 6.94 3.37
N ILE A 41 24.75 6.02 2.47
CA ILE A 41 25.45 4.74 2.26
C ILE A 41 26.49 4.82 1.14
N PHE A 42 26.14 5.40 -0.01
CA PHE A 42 26.98 5.44 -1.21
C PHE A 42 27.71 6.76 -1.40
N GLY A 43 27.52 7.73 -0.49
CA GLY A 43 28.04 9.08 -0.61
C GLY A 43 27.23 9.95 -1.57
N GLY A 44 27.72 11.16 -1.85
CA GLY A 44 27.00 12.13 -2.68
C GLY A 44 26.69 11.58 -4.07
N TYR A 45 25.41 11.62 -4.47
CA TYR A 45 25.01 11.27 -5.83
C TYR A 45 25.72 12.19 -6.84
N ALA A 46 26.40 11.58 -7.81
CA ALA A 46 27.08 12.30 -8.90
C ALA A 46 26.02 12.93 -9.82
N GLY A 47 25.68 14.19 -9.58
CA GLY A 47 24.67 14.89 -10.38
C GLY A 47 24.01 16.11 -9.74
N GLY A 48 24.30 16.42 -8.48
CA GLY A 48 23.69 17.59 -7.83
C GLY A 48 22.48 17.21 -6.98
N ASN A 49 21.85 18.24 -6.43
CA ASN A 49 20.95 18.20 -5.28
C ASN A 49 19.73 17.27 -5.48
N PHE A 50 18.90 17.11 -4.44
CA PHE A 50 17.67 16.30 -4.50
C PHE A 50 16.78 16.55 -5.73
N LEU A 51 16.75 17.78 -6.27
CA LEU A 51 15.98 18.14 -7.47
C LEU A 51 16.46 17.41 -8.73
N ASP A 52 17.77 17.21 -8.89
CA ASP A 52 18.33 16.49 -10.03
C ASP A 52 17.95 15.00 -9.97
N PHE A 53 17.97 14.44 -8.76
CA PHE A 53 17.47 13.09 -8.50
C PHE A 53 15.96 12.97 -8.77
N LEU A 54 15.16 13.93 -8.28
CA LEU A 54 13.71 13.94 -8.45
C LEU A 54 13.30 14.06 -9.92
N THR A 55 13.95 14.94 -10.68
CA THR A 55 13.68 15.10 -12.12
C THR A 55 14.07 13.84 -12.90
N ALA A 56 15.18 13.19 -12.56
CA ALA A 56 15.57 11.91 -13.15
C ALA A 56 14.55 10.79 -12.81
N TYR A 57 14.07 10.75 -11.57
CA TYR A 57 13.02 9.82 -11.13
C TYR A 57 11.71 10.03 -11.92
N LEU A 58 11.25 11.28 -12.05
CA LEU A 58 10.05 11.62 -12.82
C LEU A 58 10.18 11.29 -14.30
N ARG A 59 11.37 11.49 -14.91
CA ARG A 59 11.64 11.08 -16.29
C ARG A 59 11.52 9.57 -16.48
N ARG A 60 12.06 8.77 -15.55
CA ARG A 60 11.92 7.31 -15.59
C ARG A 60 10.48 6.86 -15.41
N LEU A 61 9.73 7.54 -14.53
CA LEU A 61 8.30 7.27 -14.35
C LEU A 61 7.52 7.55 -15.64
N ALA A 62 7.79 8.69 -16.30
CA ALA A 62 7.21 9.05 -17.59
C ALA A 62 7.61 8.08 -18.71
N ALA A 63 8.81 7.50 -18.65
CA ALA A 63 9.29 6.47 -19.56
C ALA A 63 8.66 5.08 -19.34
N ALA A 64 7.66 4.97 -18.45
CA ALA A 64 7.01 3.71 -18.09
C ALA A 64 7.98 2.65 -17.57
N ASP A 65 9.09 3.07 -16.92
CA ASP A 65 10.06 2.15 -16.34
C ASP A 65 9.41 1.30 -15.24
N LEU A 66 9.41 -0.02 -15.45
CA LEU A 66 8.68 -0.96 -14.60
C LEU A 66 9.18 -0.91 -13.15
N ALA A 67 10.50 -0.78 -12.95
CA ALA A 67 11.09 -0.73 -11.62
C ALA A 67 10.66 0.54 -10.86
N THR A 68 10.64 1.69 -11.54
CA THR A 68 10.21 2.97 -10.97
C THR A 68 8.73 2.97 -10.61
N TRP A 69 7.88 2.38 -11.47
CA TRP A 69 6.45 2.19 -11.18
C TRP A 69 6.21 1.22 -10.02
N PHE A 70 6.98 0.13 -9.94
CA PHE A 70 6.93 -0.79 -8.80
C PHE A 70 7.30 -0.08 -7.50
N LEU A 71 8.34 0.76 -7.52
CA LEU A 71 8.74 1.58 -6.38
C LEU A 71 7.64 2.55 -5.95
N LEU A 72 6.99 3.21 -6.92
CA LEU A 72 5.89 4.14 -6.68
C LEU A 72 4.72 3.45 -5.97
N PHE A 73 4.40 2.21 -6.37
CA PHE A 73 3.34 1.42 -5.74
C PHE A 73 3.78 0.63 -4.51
N ALA A 74 5.08 0.58 -4.19
CA ALA A 74 5.61 -0.20 -3.07
C ALA A 74 4.91 0.10 -1.74
N PRO A 75 4.63 1.37 -1.35
CA PRO A 75 3.93 1.65 -0.08
C PRO A 75 2.55 0.99 -0.05
N TYR A 76 1.83 1.04 -1.17
CA TYR A 76 0.52 0.42 -1.31
C TYR A 76 0.58 -1.10 -1.25
N LEU A 77 1.55 -1.70 -1.94
CA LEU A 77 1.75 -3.15 -1.94
C LEU A 77 2.15 -3.67 -0.55
N ILE A 78 3.01 -2.95 0.17
CA ILE A 78 3.40 -3.28 1.55
C ILE A 78 2.17 -3.22 2.45
N TRP A 79 1.38 -2.15 2.36
CA TRP A 79 0.18 -2.00 3.16
C TRP A 79 -0.85 -3.11 2.89
N GLN A 80 -1.08 -3.43 1.61
CA GLN A 80 -2.01 -4.48 1.23
C GLN A 80 -1.53 -5.86 1.67
N SER A 81 -0.22 -6.12 1.57
CA SER A 81 0.39 -7.35 2.07
C SER A 81 0.21 -7.49 3.58
N LEU A 82 0.48 -6.42 4.34
CA LEU A 82 0.29 -6.41 5.79
C LEU A 82 -1.18 -6.69 6.17
N ARG A 83 -2.13 -6.05 5.48
CA ARG A 83 -3.57 -6.28 5.68
C ARG A 83 -3.96 -7.74 5.40
N ALA A 84 -3.42 -8.33 4.33
CA ALA A 84 -3.66 -9.72 3.97
C ALA A 84 -3.06 -10.68 5.01
N THR A 85 -1.83 -10.43 5.47
CA THR A 85 -1.18 -11.21 6.53
C THR A 85 -2.01 -11.17 7.81
N VAL A 86 -2.39 -9.98 8.29
CA VAL A 86 -3.22 -9.85 9.50
C VAL A 86 -4.57 -10.56 9.35
N ALA A 87 -5.21 -10.46 8.18
CA ALA A 87 -6.46 -11.17 7.91
C ALA A 87 -6.29 -12.69 7.95
N ALA A 88 -5.24 -13.23 7.33
CA ALA A 88 -4.92 -14.65 7.35
C ALA A 88 -4.66 -15.17 8.77
N PHE A 89 -3.91 -14.42 9.58
CA PHE A 89 -3.68 -14.76 11.00
C PHE A 89 -4.98 -14.72 11.83
N ARG A 90 -5.89 -13.78 11.55
CA ARG A 90 -7.20 -13.70 12.24
C ARG A 90 -8.14 -14.84 11.84
N TRP A 91 -8.09 -15.31 10.60
CA TRP A 91 -8.89 -16.45 10.15
C TRP A 91 -8.45 -17.75 10.81
N ARG A 92 -7.13 -17.96 10.99
CA ARG A 92 -6.60 -19.11 11.73
C ARG A 92 -7.05 -19.17 13.20
N LYS A 93 -7.36 -18.02 13.81
CA LYS A 93 -7.78 -17.93 15.23
C LYS A 93 -9.29 -18.04 15.45
N ARG A 94 -10.11 -18.33 14.42
CA ARG A 94 -11.53 -18.60 14.63
C ARG A 94 -11.65 -20.05 15.12
N PRO A 95 -11.91 -20.30 16.43
CA PRO A 95 -12.25 -21.66 16.85
C PRO A 95 -13.48 -22.08 16.05
N ALA A 96 -13.47 -23.32 15.56
CA ALA A 96 -14.64 -23.93 14.96
C ALA A 96 -15.81 -23.67 15.91
N LYS A 97 -16.84 -22.96 15.42
CA LYS A 97 -18.05 -22.73 16.19
C LYS A 97 -18.58 -24.11 16.58
N ASN A 98 -18.46 -24.47 17.85
CA ASN A 98 -18.69 -25.83 18.30
C ASN A 98 -20.12 -26.26 17.89
N PRO A 99 -20.29 -27.23 16.97
CA PRO A 99 -21.62 -27.65 16.52
C PRO A 99 -22.44 -28.29 17.65
N ASP A 100 -21.77 -28.67 18.74
CA ASP A 100 -22.35 -29.43 19.85
C ASP A 100 -23.39 -28.65 20.66
N LYS A 101 -23.39 -27.30 20.60
CA LYS A 101 -24.35 -26.47 21.37
C LYS A 101 -25.74 -26.36 20.72
N VAL A 102 -25.95 -26.95 19.54
CA VAL A 102 -27.26 -26.97 18.85
C VAL A 102 -28.04 -28.26 19.17
N ARG A 103 -27.40 -29.28 19.74
CA ARG A 103 -27.98 -30.63 19.85
C ARG A 103 -28.60 -30.99 21.20
N ASN A 104 -28.79 -30.05 22.14
CA ASN A 104 -29.57 -30.36 23.34
C ASN A 104 -30.47 -29.21 23.83
N PRO A 105 -31.73 -29.16 23.36
CA PRO A 105 -32.82 -28.65 24.18
C PRO A 105 -33.26 -29.73 25.17
N MET A 106 -33.00 -29.48 26.46
CA MET A 106 -33.44 -30.22 27.65
C MET A 106 -32.65 -31.49 27.99
#